data_AF-A0A229RE22-F1
#
_entry.id   AF-A0A229RE22-F1
#
_cell.length_a   1.000
_cell.length_b   1.000
_cell.length_c   1.000
_cell.angle_alpha   90.00
_cell.angle_beta   90.00
_cell.angle_gamma   90.00
#
_symmetry.space_group_name_H-M   'P 1'
#
loop_
_entity.id
_entity.type
_entity.pdbx_description
1 polymer ?
#
loop_
_entity_poly.entity_id
_entity_poly.type
_entity_poly.pdbx_seq_one_letter_code
_entity_poly.pdbx_strand_id
1 'polypeptide(L)'
;MALGIDIYSRFQTVTNWQAVKDHGVTFVYVKLTDGGGLPNGGRNTGEALVAGARSVGIPVGGYHFAQLTPSPEAQADVLINEVGRLGATGCVPMLDLEDNPPGSGPNIPDGRKRDFAIRFCNRVAARGFRPGVYMNNAHAKMLRPDRFGVPDLVIWIARYGAKPDPAAGRYDLHQFSDAGHIPGIRASSVDLDESYTNAHLTGGGAAPKRKATTELMERRTIPASPSTTSVRLLLSGSESAAIVVRPRVDGDGITDAPVWQGNIYAWGSDKVGVGGNPMQTPGFNPKTVSHRRYALPGAVWADYEYSSNVEFEIDIVG
;
A
#
# COMPACT_ATOMS: atom_id res chain seq x y z
N MET A 1 -2.89 -5.31 -4.00
CA MET A 1 -1.45 -5.41 -3.70
C MET A 1 -0.76 -4.31 -4.48
N ALA A 2 0.20 -3.61 -3.89
CA ALA A 2 0.78 -2.40 -4.48
C ALA A 2 2.21 -2.66 -4.95
N LEU A 3 2.55 -2.25 -6.17
CA LEU A 3 3.89 -2.41 -6.75
C LEU A 3 4.83 -1.34 -6.18
N GLY A 4 6.02 -1.75 -5.76
CA GLY A 4 7.11 -0.86 -5.40
C GLY A 4 8.42 -1.26 -6.06
N ILE A 5 9.43 -0.45 -5.83
CA ILE A 5 10.81 -0.72 -6.22
C ILE A 5 11.75 -0.34 -5.10
N ASP A 6 12.92 -0.95 -5.10
CA ASP A 6 14.06 -0.48 -4.33
C ASP A 6 15.29 -0.27 -5.21
N ILE A 7 16.00 0.83 -4.92
CA ILE A 7 17.00 1.39 -5.84
C ILE A 7 18.17 2.00 -5.10
N TYR A 8 19.32 2.00 -5.77
CA TYR A 8 20.55 2.63 -5.32
C TYR A 8 21.18 3.43 -6.46
N SER A 9 21.57 4.68 -6.19
CA SER A 9 22.11 5.60 -7.20
C SER A 9 23.42 5.13 -7.87
N ARG A 10 24.06 4.08 -7.33
CA ARG A 10 25.17 3.40 -8.01
C ARG A 10 24.72 2.55 -9.20
N PHE A 11 23.53 1.95 -9.14
CA PHE A 11 23.07 0.94 -10.10
C PHE A 11 21.89 1.43 -10.93
N GLN A 12 20.99 2.23 -10.35
CA GLN A 12 19.82 2.76 -11.02
C GLN A 12 19.90 4.28 -11.20
N THR A 13 19.77 4.72 -12.45
CA THR A 13 19.58 6.14 -12.78
C THR A 13 18.14 6.35 -13.22
N VAL A 14 17.36 7.12 -12.47
CA VAL A 14 15.98 7.46 -12.85
C VAL A 14 15.99 8.71 -13.72
N THR A 15 15.60 8.58 -14.99
CA THR A 15 15.54 9.65 -15.98
C THR A 15 14.15 10.27 -16.10
N ASN A 16 13.09 9.57 -15.71
CA ASN A 16 11.72 10.08 -15.75
C ASN A 16 10.85 9.47 -14.63
N TRP A 17 10.67 10.22 -13.55
CA TRP A 17 9.84 9.82 -12.42
C TRP A 17 8.35 9.73 -12.73
N GLN A 18 7.86 10.51 -13.70
CA GLN A 18 6.45 10.41 -14.11
C GLN A 18 6.21 9.08 -14.83
N ALA A 19 7.14 8.65 -15.69
CA ALA A 19 7.07 7.33 -16.33
C ALA A 19 7.11 6.18 -15.31
N VAL A 20 7.93 6.32 -14.24
CA VAL A 20 7.95 5.35 -13.12
C VAL A 20 6.58 5.27 -12.44
N LYS A 21 5.97 6.42 -12.16
CA LYS A 21 4.63 6.50 -11.56
C LYS A 21 3.54 5.92 -12.47
N ASP A 22 3.56 6.28 -13.76
CA ASP A 22 2.58 5.84 -14.75
C ASP A 22 2.69 4.33 -15.02
N HIS A 23 3.86 3.74 -14.76
CA HIS A 23 4.05 2.28 -14.75
C HIS A 23 3.43 1.60 -13.52
N GLY A 24 2.85 2.35 -12.60
CA GLY A 24 2.15 1.82 -11.43
C GLY A 24 3.03 1.62 -10.19
N VAL A 25 4.22 2.21 -10.14
CA VAL A 25 5.04 2.21 -8.91
C VAL A 25 4.39 3.12 -7.86
N THR A 26 4.11 2.55 -6.69
CA THR A 26 3.33 3.18 -5.61
C THR A 26 4.14 3.46 -4.34
N PHE A 27 5.33 2.90 -4.20
CA PHE A 27 6.30 3.24 -3.15
C PHE A 27 7.73 2.96 -3.64
N VAL A 28 8.71 3.62 -3.03
CA VAL A 28 10.13 3.44 -3.35
C VAL A 28 10.96 3.33 -2.07
N TYR A 29 11.88 2.37 -2.02
CA TYR A 29 12.96 2.37 -1.05
C TYR A 29 14.28 2.77 -1.72
N VAL A 30 15.01 3.71 -1.11
CA VAL A 30 16.31 4.18 -1.63
C VAL A 30 17.42 3.78 -0.68
N LYS A 31 18.53 3.24 -1.19
CA LYS A 31 19.73 3.06 -0.37
C LYS A 31 20.25 4.43 0.06
N LEU A 32 20.22 4.71 1.35
CA LEU A 32 20.68 6.00 1.88
C LEU A 32 22.01 5.89 2.60
N THR A 33 22.26 4.77 3.28
CA THR A 33 23.39 4.62 4.20
C THR A 33 23.89 3.19 4.24
N ASP A 34 25.15 3.00 4.61
CA ASP A 34 25.73 1.71 4.96
C ASP A 34 26.79 1.87 6.06
N GLY A 35 26.82 0.93 7.01
CA GLY A 35 27.72 1.00 8.15
C GLY A 35 27.78 2.36 8.83
N GLY A 36 28.98 2.96 8.89
CA GLY A 36 29.21 4.19 9.62
C GLY A 36 28.78 5.48 8.92
N GLY A 37 28.23 5.45 7.71
CA GLY A 37 27.95 6.70 6.98
C GLY A 37 27.24 6.53 5.64
N LEU A 38 27.62 7.40 4.71
CA LEU A 38 27.04 7.43 3.37
C LEU A 38 27.66 6.36 2.47
N PRO A 39 26.89 5.75 1.56
CA PRO A 39 27.35 4.69 0.69
C PRO A 39 28.52 5.15 -0.18
N ASN A 40 29.51 4.28 -0.33
CA ASN A 40 30.70 4.54 -1.16
C ASN A 40 31.40 5.87 -0.82
N GLY A 41 31.46 6.23 0.47
CA GLY A 41 32.08 7.46 0.95
C GLY A 41 31.38 8.73 0.48
N GLY A 42 30.06 8.67 0.26
CA GLY A 42 29.25 9.81 -0.19
C GLY A 42 29.21 10.03 -1.70
N ARG A 43 29.78 9.14 -2.51
CA ARG A 43 29.71 9.23 -3.98
C ARG A 43 28.35 8.85 -4.55
N ASN A 44 27.60 8.02 -3.84
CA ASN A 44 26.31 7.48 -4.29
C ASN A 44 25.23 7.84 -3.27
N THR A 45 24.94 9.14 -3.14
CA THR A 45 23.87 9.61 -2.25
C THR A 45 22.49 9.34 -2.85
N GLY A 46 21.47 9.25 -2.00
CA GLY A 46 20.08 9.04 -2.42
C GLY A 46 19.32 10.32 -2.76
N GLU A 47 19.95 11.48 -2.72
CA GLU A 47 19.28 12.78 -2.73
C GLU A 47 18.41 13.02 -3.97
N ALA A 48 18.97 12.81 -5.16
CA ALA A 48 18.22 12.97 -6.41
C ALA A 48 17.08 11.95 -6.55
N LEU A 49 17.27 10.74 -6.01
CA LEU A 49 16.25 9.69 -6.05
C LEU A 49 15.08 10.02 -5.12
N VAL A 50 15.37 10.43 -3.88
CA VAL A 50 14.36 10.86 -2.91
C VAL A 50 13.60 12.08 -3.41
N ALA A 51 14.30 13.11 -3.88
CA ALA A 51 13.67 14.32 -4.40
C ALA A 51 12.79 14.02 -5.61
N GLY A 52 13.27 13.18 -6.52
CA GLY A 52 12.53 12.80 -7.73
C GLY A 52 11.27 11.99 -7.44
N ALA A 53 11.33 10.98 -6.58
CA ALA A 53 10.14 10.21 -6.16
C ALA A 53 9.07 11.14 -5.53
N ARG A 54 9.51 12.05 -4.65
CA ARG A 54 8.63 13.03 -4.01
C ARG A 54 8.01 14.01 -5.00
N SER A 55 8.74 14.42 -6.05
CA SER A 55 8.25 15.37 -7.05
C SER A 55 7.01 14.87 -7.80
N VAL A 56 6.83 13.56 -7.89
CA VAL A 56 5.66 12.91 -8.50
C VAL A 56 4.70 12.32 -7.46
N GLY A 57 4.95 12.54 -6.17
CA GLY A 57 4.09 12.10 -5.07
C GLY A 57 4.17 10.60 -4.75
N ILE A 58 5.26 9.92 -5.13
CA ILE A 58 5.49 8.53 -4.68
C ILE A 58 6.08 8.57 -3.25
N PRO A 59 5.44 7.88 -2.27
CA PRO A 59 6.04 7.65 -0.96
C PRO A 59 7.42 7.03 -1.07
N VAL A 60 8.41 7.65 -0.42
CA VAL A 60 9.79 7.19 -0.45
C VAL A 60 10.33 6.99 0.96
N GLY A 61 10.95 5.83 1.19
CA GLY A 61 11.70 5.47 2.39
C GLY A 61 13.18 5.30 2.11
N GLY A 62 13.97 5.26 3.18
CA GLY A 62 15.39 4.95 3.14
C GLY A 62 15.70 3.58 3.71
N TYR A 63 16.64 2.86 3.10
CA TYR A 63 17.23 1.66 3.68
C TYR A 63 18.72 1.83 4.02
N HIS A 64 19.15 1.04 5.01
CA HIS A 64 20.52 0.97 5.51
C HIS A 64 21.08 -0.43 5.31
N PHE A 65 22.15 -0.56 4.54
CA PHE A 65 22.84 -1.84 4.40
C PHE A 65 23.72 -2.11 5.62
N ALA A 66 23.43 -3.20 6.33
CA ALA A 66 24.11 -3.54 7.57
C ALA A 66 25.59 -3.87 7.33
N GLN A 67 26.47 -3.30 8.16
CA GLN A 67 27.90 -3.63 8.15
C GLN A 67 28.35 -4.14 9.52
N LEU A 68 29.52 -4.80 9.57
CA LEU A 68 30.04 -5.34 10.84
C LEU A 68 30.32 -4.24 11.88
N THR A 69 30.68 -3.05 11.42
CA THR A 69 31.01 -1.88 12.24
C THR A 69 30.35 -0.63 11.65
N PRO A 70 29.89 0.33 12.46
CA PRO A 70 29.92 0.40 13.92
C PRO A 70 28.79 -0.43 14.57
N SER A 71 28.39 -0.13 15.82
CA SER A 71 27.30 -0.85 16.49
C SER A 71 25.96 -0.70 15.76
N PRO A 72 25.00 -1.62 15.95
CA PRO A 72 23.67 -1.53 15.34
C PRO A 72 22.96 -0.20 15.65
N GLU A 73 23.12 0.34 16.86
CA GLU A 73 22.51 1.61 17.25
C GLU A 73 23.13 2.80 16.52
N ALA A 74 24.46 2.80 16.35
CA ALA A 74 25.13 3.85 15.59
C ALA A 74 24.72 3.82 14.11
N GLN A 75 24.58 2.62 13.53
CA GLN A 75 24.07 2.44 12.17
C GLN A 75 22.61 2.93 12.04
N ALA A 76 21.76 2.65 13.03
CA ALA A 76 20.39 3.16 13.06
C ALA A 76 20.34 4.70 13.12
N ASP A 77 21.19 5.32 13.94
CA ASP A 77 21.27 6.78 14.03
C ASP A 77 21.74 7.41 12.71
N VAL A 78 22.68 6.78 12.01
CA VAL A 78 23.13 7.19 10.67
C VAL A 78 21.96 7.18 9.68
N LEU A 79 21.18 6.08 9.62
CA LEU A 79 20.01 6.00 8.74
C LEU A 79 18.97 7.08 9.06
N ILE A 80 18.60 7.24 10.32
CA ILE A 80 17.52 8.14 10.73
C ILE A 80 17.87 9.60 10.47
N ASN A 81 19.12 9.97 10.73
CA ASN A 81 19.59 11.33 10.42
C ASN A 81 19.51 11.60 8.91
N GLU A 82 19.89 10.65 8.07
CA GLU A 82 19.84 10.81 6.62
C GLU A 82 18.40 10.81 6.07
N VAL A 83 17.53 9.93 6.61
CA VAL A 83 16.09 9.92 6.32
C VAL A 83 15.46 11.27 6.65
N GLY A 84 15.77 11.83 7.82
CA GLY A 84 15.29 13.15 8.24
C GLY A 84 15.84 14.28 7.35
N ARG A 85 17.14 14.26 7.05
CA ARG A 85 17.80 15.27 6.19
C ARG A 85 17.17 15.34 4.80
N LEU A 86 16.88 14.19 4.20
CA LEU A 86 16.33 14.10 2.83
C LEU A 86 14.80 14.20 2.78
N GLY A 87 14.12 14.08 3.92
CA GLY A 87 12.67 13.93 3.97
C GLY A 87 12.19 12.63 3.33
N ALA A 88 12.98 11.55 3.44
CA ALA A 88 12.63 10.20 2.96
C ALA A 88 11.70 9.50 3.94
N THR A 89 10.65 10.20 4.36
CA THR A 89 9.72 9.82 5.43
C THR A 89 8.35 9.45 4.87
N GLY A 90 8.27 8.98 3.62
CA GLY A 90 7.06 8.42 3.02
C GLY A 90 6.85 6.95 3.37
N CYS A 91 7.94 6.24 3.62
CA CYS A 91 7.96 4.88 4.17
C CYS A 91 8.81 4.79 5.44
N VAL A 92 8.68 3.68 6.18
CA VAL A 92 9.46 3.40 7.39
C VAL A 92 10.95 3.26 7.09
N PRO A 93 11.88 3.63 7.99
CA PRO A 93 13.30 3.30 7.83
C PRO A 93 13.54 1.79 7.86
N MET A 94 14.29 1.28 6.89
CA MET A 94 14.50 -0.15 6.69
C MET A 94 15.95 -0.56 6.97
N LEU A 95 16.15 -1.58 7.81
CA LEU A 95 17.41 -2.30 7.90
C LEU A 95 17.50 -3.33 6.79
N ASP A 96 18.48 -3.24 5.92
CA ASP A 96 18.84 -4.29 4.98
C ASP A 96 19.90 -5.21 5.64
N LEU A 97 19.47 -6.42 6.03
CA LEU A 97 20.28 -7.43 6.71
C LEU A 97 20.55 -8.63 5.81
N GLU A 98 21.60 -8.49 5.01
CA GLU A 98 22.09 -9.53 4.12
C GLU A 98 23.60 -9.79 4.25
N ASP A 99 24.05 -10.81 3.54
CA ASP A 99 25.46 -11.10 3.41
C ASP A 99 26.06 -10.28 2.27
N ASN A 100 27.26 -9.75 2.48
CA ASN A 100 27.99 -9.08 1.41
C ASN A 100 28.28 -10.04 0.26
N PRO A 101 28.39 -9.52 -0.97
CA PRO A 101 28.90 -10.30 -2.08
C PRO A 101 30.28 -10.89 -1.74
N PRO A 102 30.60 -12.11 -2.23
CA PRO A 102 31.88 -12.74 -1.98
C PRO A 102 33.05 -11.78 -2.26
N GLY A 103 33.93 -11.59 -1.27
CA GLY A 103 35.10 -10.72 -1.37
C GLY A 103 34.86 -9.22 -1.09
N SER A 104 33.64 -8.80 -0.74
CA SER A 104 33.32 -7.37 -0.51
C SER A 104 33.47 -6.90 0.94
N GLY A 105 33.74 -7.81 1.89
CA GLY A 105 33.92 -7.48 3.30
C GLY A 105 33.40 -8.58 4.23
N PRO A 106 33.56 -8.42 5.55
CA PRO A 106 33.05 -9.37 6.52
C PRO A 106 31.54 -9.22 6.68
N ASN A 107 30.83 -10.36 6.72
CA ASN A 107 29.41 -10.39 7.07
C ASN A 107 29.21 -10.22 8.56
N ILE A 108 28.01 -9.80 8.94
CA ILE A 108 27.54 -10.00 10.31
C ILE A 108 27.43 -11.51 10.52
N PRO A 109 28.12 -12.12 11.51
CA PRO A 109 28.02 -13.56 11.74
C PRO A 109 26.57 -13.99 11.99
N ASP A 110 26.17 -15.16 11.50
CA ASP A 110 24.78 -15.65 11.63
C ASP A 110 24.26 -15.62 13.07
N GLY A 111 25.08 -16.05 14.04
CA GLY A 111 24.75 -16.01 15.46
C GLY A 111 24.57 -14.59 16.04
N ARG A 112 24.97 -13.55 15.32
CA ARG A 112 24.84 -12.13 15.70
C ARG A 112 23.76 -11.38 14.93
N LYS A 113 23.31 -11.88 13.76
CA LYS A 113 22.31 -11.21 12.90
C LYS A 113 21.01 -10.88 13.66
N ARG A 114 20.51 -11.81 14.49
CA ARG A 114 19.29 -11.58 15.29
C ARG A 114 19.43 -10.43 16.29
N ASP A 115 20.49 -10.45 17.11
CA ASP A 115 20.76 -9.39 18.08
C ASP A 115 20.98 -8.05 17.39
N PHE A 116 21.73 -8.05 16.29
CA PHE A 116 21.97 -6.87 15.47
C PHE A 116 20.65 -6.23 15.02
N ALA A 117 19.76 -7.01 14.40
CA ALA A 117 18.48 -6.52 13.90
C ALA A 117 17.59 -5.97 15.02
N ILE A 118 17.49 -6.68 16.14
CA ILE A 118 16.69 -6.25 17.29
C ILE A 118 17.20 -4.91 17.83
N ARG A 119 18.51 -4.77 18.03
CA ARG A 119 19.12 -3.55 18.56
C ARG A 119 18.99 -2.37 17.60
N PHE A 120 19.23 -2.59 16.30
CA PHE A 120 19.01 -1.57 15.28
C PHE A 120 17.54 -1.10 15.28
N CYS A 121 16.59 -2.03 15.20
CA CYS A 121 15.17 -1.69 15.11
C CYS A 121 14.64 -1.04 16.39
N ASN A 122 15.08 -1.48 17.56
CA ASN A 122 14.74 -0.82 18.83
C ASN A 122 15.32 0.59 18.90
N ARG A 123 16.52 0.83 18.35
CA ARG A 123 17.07 2.18 18.26
C ARG A 123 16.24 3.06 17.32
N VAL A 124 15.82 2.55 16.17
CA VAL A 124 14.91 3.26 15.26
C VAL A 124 13.61 3.64 15.97
N ALA A 125 12.99 2.68 16.69
CA ALA A 125 11.80 2.92 17.50
C ALA A 125 12.02 3.99 18.58
N ALA A 126 13.15 3.93 19.30
CA ALA A 126 13.50 4.91 20.35
C ALA A 126 13.73 6.32 19.80
N ARG A 127 14.00 6.47 18.50
CA ARG A 127 14.12 7.75 17.80
C ARG A 127 12.80 8.26 17.21
N GLY A 128 11.69 7.55 17.47
CA GLY A 128 10.33 7.95 17.09
C GLY A 128 9.87 7.46 15.72
N PHE A 129 10.64 6.58 15.08
CA PHE A 129 10.29 6.01 13.78
C PHE A 129 9.79 4.57 13.94
N ARG A 130 8.80 4.15 13.16
CA ARG A 130 8.45 2.73 13.05
C ARG A 130 9.60 1.99 12.35
N PRO A 131 10.14 0.89 12.89
CA PRO A 131 11.25 0.18 12.26
C PRO A 131 10.80 -0.82 11.20
N GLY A 132 11.64 -1.05 10.20
CA GLY A 132 11.52 -2.15 9.26
C GLY A 132 12.81 -2.98 9.16
N VAL A 133 12.67 -4.26 8.80
CA VAL A 133 13.79 -5.12 8.43
C VAL A 133 13.54 -5.85 7.11
N TYR A 134 14.51 -5.79 6.22
CA TYR A 134 14.66 -6.58 5.01
C TYR A 134 15.64 -7.72 5.24
N MET A 135 15.33 -8.88 4.65
CA MET A 135 16.23 -10.03 4.60
C MET A 135 15.83 -11.01 3.50
N ASN A 136 16.80 -11.77 2.98
CA ASN A 136 16.49 -12.88 2.09
C ASN A 136 15.70 -13.99 2.81
N ASN A 137 15.01 -14.83 2.04
CA ASN A 137 14.17 -15.91 2.57
C ASN A 137 14.90 -16.89 3.51
N ALA A 138 16.18 -17.17 3.28
CA ALA A 138 16.96 -18.08 4.13
C ALA A 138 17.20 -17.46 5.52
N HIS A 139 17.63 -16.20 5.56
CA HIS A 139 17.77 -15.43 6.79
C HIS A 139 16.43 -15.28 7.51
N ALA A 140 15.33 -15.01 6.78
CA ALA A 140 14.01 -14.89 7.38
C ALA A 140 13.55 -16.17 8.10
N LYS A 141 13.76 -17.33 7.48
CA LYS A 141 13.48 -18.64 8.09
C LYS A 141 14.33 -18.89 9.34
N MET A 142 15.63 -18.57 9.26
CA MET A 142 16.58 -18.77 10.35
C MET A 142 16.30 -17.85 11.54
N LEU A 143 16.08 -16.57 11.27
CA LEU A 143 16.05 -15.52 12.29
C LEU A 143 14.65 -15.32 12.87
N ARG A 144 13.59 -15.58 12.11
CA ARG A 144 12.20 -15.35 12.51
C ARG A 144 11.98 -13.90 12.97
N PRO A 145 12.08 -12.91 12.05
CA PRO A 145 11.87 -11.49 12.37
C PRO A 145 10.51 -11.24 13.00
N ASP A 146 9.54 -12.11 12.73
CA ASP A 146 8.22 -12.05 13.34
C ASP A 146 8.21 -12.27 14.87
N ARG A 147 9.30 -12.81 15.42
CA ARG A 147 9.51 -13.13 16.85
C ARG A 147 10.60 -12.27 17.50
N PHE A 148 10.94 -11.13 16.91
CA PHE A 148 11.95 -10.22 17.47
C PHE A 148 11.49 -9.48 18.73
N GLY A 149 10.17 -9.38 18.96
CA GLY A 149 9.63 -8.61 20.09
C GLY A 149 9.75 -7.09 19.93
N VAL A 150 10.04 -6.62 18.70
CA VAL A 150 10.05 -5.20 18.34
C VAL A 150 8.63 -4.79 17.94
N PRO A 151 7.98 -3.84 18.63
CA PRO A 151 6.63 -3.36 18.30
C PRO A 151 6.55 -2.77 16.89
N ASP A 152 5.44 -3.02 16.20
CA ASP A 152 5.14 -2.51 14.85
C ASP A 152 6.22 -2.75 13.79
N LEU A 153 7.09 -3.75 14.00
CA LEU A 153 8.15 -4.09 13.05
C LEU A 153 7.57 -4.51 11.69
N VAL A 154 7.94 -3.76 10.66
CA VAL A 154 7.65 -4.07 9.26
C VAL A 154 8.66 -5.09 8.76
N ILE A 155 8.18 -6.14 8.09
CA ILE A 155 9.04 -7.24 7.61
C ILE A 155 8.97 -7.30 6.08
N TRP A 156 10.13 -7.20 5.45
CA TRP A 156 10.30 -7.31 4.00
C TRP A 156 11.17 -8.52 3.69
N ILE A 157 10.66 -9.45 2.87
CA ILE A 157 11.39 -10.68 2.54
C ILE A 157 11.68 -10.73 1.05
N ALA A 158 12.92 -11.01 0.69
CA ALA A 158 13.28 -11.32 -0.70
C ALA A 158 13.16 -12.81 -0.99
N ARG A 159 12.41 -13.13 -2.04
CA ARG A 159 12.36 -14.46 -2.64
C ARG A 159 11.93 -14.37 -4.10
N TYR A 160 12.85 -14.67 -5.00
CA TYR A 160 12.55 -14.53 -6.43
C TYR A 160 11.86 -15.78 -6.99
N GLY A 161 10.91 -15.57 -7.89
CA GLY A 161 10.16 -16.65 -8.56
C GLY A 161 9.19 -17.44 -7.67
N ALA A 162 9.04 -17.07 -6.39
CA ALA A 162 8.11 -17.71 -5.46
C ALA A 162 7.74 -16.78 -4.29
N LYS A 163 6.58 -17.00 -3.66
CA LYS A 163 6.19 -16.29 -2.43
C LYS A 163 7.11 -16.63 -1.26
N PRO A 164 7.33 -15.73 -0.29
CA PRO A 164 8.10 -16.01 0.92
C PRO A 164 7.64 -17.31 1.60
N ASP A 165 8.61 -18.09 2.07
CA ASP A 165 8.36 -19.39 2.67
C ASP A 165 7.51 -19.22 3.95
N PRO A 166 6.41 -19.98 4.12
CA PRO A 166 5.59 -19.91 5.34
C PRO A 166 6.39 -20.12 6.63
N ALA A 167 7.50 -20.84 6.59
CA ALA A 167 8.38 -21.03 7.75
C ALA A 167 9.09 -19.74 8.21
N ALA A 168 9.18 -18.71 7.36
CA ALA A 168 9.70 -17.40 7.70
C ALA A 168 8.73 -16.57 8.58
N GLY A 169 7.46 -17.00 8.68
CA GLY A 169 6.44 -16.31 9.45
C GLY A 169 5.75 -15.20 8.66
N ARG A 170 5.22 -14.20 9.37
CA ARG A 170 4.54 -13.05 8.74
C ARG A 170 5.55 -12.19 7.96
N TYR A 171 5.06 -11.54 6.91
CA TYR A 171 5.75 -10.49 6.18
C TYR A 171 4.74 -9.44 5.69
N ASP A 172 5.23 -8.24 5.44
CA ASP A 172 4.45 -7.08 4.98
C ASP A 172 4.78 -6.70 3.54
N LEU A 173 6.05 -6.91 3.15
CA LEU A 173 6.58 -6.63 1.81
C LEU A 173 7.29 -7.88 1.27
N HIS A 174 7.27 -8.04 -0.05
CA HIS A 174 7.95 -9.12 -0.77
C HIS A 174 8.73 -8.56 -1.94
N GLN A 175 10.06 -8.66 -1.91
CA GLN A 175 10.87 -8.44 -3.11
C GLN A 175 10.83 -9.72 -3.94
N PHE A 176 10.08 -9.67 -5.05
CA PHE A 176 9.73 -10.85 -5.83
C PHE A 176 10.57 -11.02 -7.09
N SER A 177 11.34 -10.01 -7.48
CA SER A 177 12.25 -10.06 -8.62
C SER A 177 13.40 -9.06 -8.48
N ASP A 178 14.57 -9.45 -8.96
CA ASP A 178 15.78 -8.62 -9.17
C ASP A 178 16.04 -8.29 -10.64
N ALA A 179 15.12 -8.69 -11.53
CA ALA A 179 15.25 -8.65 -12.98
C ALA A 179 14.21 -7.73 -13.64
N GLY A 180 13.61 -6.83 -12.85
CA GLY A 180 12.58 -5.91 -13.30
C GLY A 180 13.10 -4.87 -14.28
N HIS A 181 12.18 -4.35 -15.09
CA HIS A 181 12.42 -3.26 -16.03
C HIS A 181 11.28 -2.25 -15.88
N ILE A 182 11.61 -1.02 -15.49
CA ILE A 182 10.64 0.06 -15.27
C ILE A 182 10.95 1.22 -16.24
N PRO A 183 10.00 1.65 -17.08
CA PRO A 183 10.14 2.84 -17.91
C PRO A 183 10.57 4.06 -17.08
N GLY A 184 11.53 4.81 -17.60
CA GLY A 184 12.10 5.95 -16.88
C GLY A 184 13.24 5.59 -15.92
N ILE A 185 13.64 4.33 -15.82
CA ILE A 185 14.85 3.90 -15.10
C ILE A 185 15.86 3.31 -16.09
N ARG A 186 17.06 3.87 -16.11
CA ARG A 186 18.21 3.34 -16.84
C ARG A 186 19.05 2.49 -15.88
N ALA A 187 18.97 1.18 -16.04
CA ALA A 187 19.71 0.17 -15.28
C ALA A 187 19.77 -1.15 -16.07
N SER A 188 20.63 -2.08 -15.64
CA SER A 188 20.57 -3.48 -16.13
C SER A 188 19.36 -4.23 -15.59
N SER A 189 18.95 -3.90 -14.37
CA SER A 189 17.75 -4.42 -13.73
C SER A 189 17.31 -3.51 -12.57
N VAL A 190 16.05 -3.69 -12.16
CA VAL A 190 15.41 -3.00 -11.04
C VAL A 190 14.74 -4.04 -10.17
N ASP A 191 14.96 -3.94 -8.86
CA ASP A 191 14.28 -4.78 -7.89
C ASP A 191 12.80 -4.41 -7.81
N LEU A 192 11.92 -5.42 -7.81
CA LEU A 192 10.47 -5.25 -7.78
C LEU A 192 9.88 -5.81 -6.50
N ASP A 193 9.02 -5.00 -5.90
CA ASP A 193 8.39 -5.27 -4.62
C ASP A 193 6.88 -5.31 -4.70
N GLU A 194 6.29 -6.15 -3.86
CA GLU A 194 4.86 -6.18 -3.64
C GLU A 194 4.56 -5.87 -2.16
N SER A 195 3.68 -4.89 -1.96
CA SER A 195 3.13 -4.57 -0.65
C SER A 195 1.84 -5.33 -0.39
N TYR A 196 1.82 -6.04 0.74
CA TYR A 196 0.67 -6.75 1.29
C TYR A 196 -0.01 -5.96 2.41
N THR A 197 0.69 -5.00 3.02
CA THR A 197 0.16 -4.14 4.09
C THR A 197 0.64 -2.69 3.94
N ASN A 198 -0.17 -1.74 4.42
CA ASN A 198 0.22 -0.33 4.49
C ASN A 198 1.09 -0.01 5.71
N ALA A 199 1.54 -1.02 6.48
CA ALA A 199 2.32 -0.80 7.71
C ALA A 199 3.67 -0.09 7.43
N HIS A 200 4.19 -0.26 6.22
CA HIS A 200 5.44 0.35 5.77
C HIS A 200 5.31 1.82 5.35
N LEU A 201 4.10 2.37 5.20
CA LEU A 201 3.88 3.77 4.82
C LEU A 201 3.73 4.65 6.08
N THR A 202 4.38 5.82 6.07
CA THR A 202 4.39 6.79 7.18
C THR A 202 3.53 8.03 6.89
N GLY A 203 3.36 8.37 5.61
CA GLY A 203 2.41 9.39 5.13
C GLY A 203 0.99 8.87 4.94
N GLY A 204 0.80 7.55 5.00
CA GLY A 204 -0.49 6.90 5.18
C GLY A 204 -0.84 6.83 6.67
N GLY A 205 -0.80 7.98 7.35
CA GLY A 205 -1.13 8.06 8.76
C GLY A 205 -2.37 7.21 9.03
N ALA A 206 -2.24 6.27 9.96
CA ALA A 206 -3.38 6.00 10.80
C ALA A 206 -3.74 7.35 11.43
N ALA A 207 -4.65 8.08 10.77
CA ALA A 207 -5.61 8.88 11.51
C ALA A 207 -6.01 8.00 12.70
N PRO A 208 -5.92 8.51 13.94
CA PRO A 208 -6.10 7.70 15.15
C PRO A 208 -7.36 6.89 14.94
N LYS A 209 -7.27 5.55 14.71
CA LYS A 209 -8.30 4.74 14.01
C LYS A 209 -9.64 5.46 14.12
N ARG A 210 -9.93 6.36 13.17
CA ARG A 210 -11.26 6.93 13.15
C ARG A 210 -12.02 5.70 12.74
N LYS A 211 -12.77 5.08 13.68
CA LYS A 211 -13.68 3.96 13.37
C LYS A 211 -14.19 4.26 11.99
N ALA A 212 -13.91 3.44 10.98
CA ALA A 212 -14.23 3.77 9.58
C ALA A 212 -15.63 4.37 9.57
N THR A 213 -15.71 5.70 9.46
CA THR A 213 -16.94 6.41 9.77
C THR A 213 -17.59 6.51 8.43
N THR A 214 -18.42 5.52 8.16
CA THR A 214 -19.28 5.50 7.00
C THR A 214 -20.33 6.58 7.23
N GLU A 215 -20.26 7.66 6.47
CA GLU A 215 -21.18 8.79 6.58
C GLU A 215 -22.11 8.82 5.36
N LEU A 216 -23.31 9.36 5.55
CA LEU A 216 -24.15 9.75 4.44
C LEU A 216 -23.52 10.99 3.81
N MET A 217 -23.07 10.88 2.56
CA MET A 217 -22.47 11.99 1.84
C MET A 217 -23.52 12.85 1.15
N GLU A 218 -24.46 12.19 0.48
CA GLU A 218 -25.51 12.84 -0.29
C GLU A 218 -26.74 11.95 -0.28
N ARG A 219 -27.93 12.56 -0.14
CA ARG A 219 -29.20 11.91 -0.41
C ARG A 219 -29.80 12.54 -1.66
N ARG A 220 -30.10 11.71 -2.66
CA ARG A 220 -30.69 12.14 -3.92
C ARG A 220 -32.10 11.61 -4.06
N THR A 221 -33.05 12.50 -4.35
CA THR A 221 -34.37 12.11 -4.83
C THR A 221 -34.28 11.72 -6.30
N ILE A 222 -34.74 10.51 -6.61
CA ILE A 222 -34.71 9.92 -7.94
C ILE A 222 -36.13 9.94 -8.51
N PRO A 223 -36.33 10.51 -9.72
CA PRO A 223 -37.65 10.60 -10.32
C PRO A 223 -38.22 9.22 -10.66
N ALA A 224 -39.55 9.12 -10.61
CA ALA A 224 -40.26 7.95 -11.09
C ALA A 224 -39.96 7.69 -12.57
N SER A 225 -39.80 6.42 -12.93
CA SER A 225 -39.66 5.96 -14.31
C SER A 225 -40.30 4.57 -14.45
N PRO A 226 -41.49 4.46 -15.07
CA PRO A 226 -42.15 3.17 -15.29
C PRO A 226 -41.37 2.24 -16.21
N SER A 227 -40.54 2.80 -17.10
CA SER A 227 -39.57 2.06 -17.92
C SER A 227 -38.20 2.01 -17.26
N THR A 228 -37.40 1.00 -17.57
CA THR A 228 -35.99 0.94 -17.14
C THR A 228 -35.22 2.16 -17.65
N THR A 229 -34.53 2.83 -16.74
CA THR A 229 -33.63 3.97 -17.00
C THR A 229 -32.42 3.89 -16.06
N SER A 230 -31.47 4.81 -16.19
CA SER A 230 -30.28 4.84 -15.35
C SER A 230 -30.06 6.22 -14.71
N VAL A 231 -29.51 6.21 -13.50
CA VAL A 231 -28.99 7.42 -12.84
C VAL A 231 -27.51 7.28 -12.58
N ARG A 232 -26.74 8.34 -12.91
CA ARG A 232 -25.33 8.46 -12.55
C ARG A 232 -25.17 9.03 -11.15
N LEU A 233 -24.37 8.35 -10.34
CA LEU A 233 -24.07 8.67 -8.95
C LEU A 233 -22.56 8.91 -8.82
N LEU A 234 -22.17 10.00 -8.16
CA LEU A 234 -20.77 10.31 -7.86
C LEU A 234 -20.47 9.79 -6.46
N LEU A 235 -19.41 9.01 -6.31
CA LEU A 235 -19.08 8.27 -5.08
C LEU A 235 -17.75 8.75 -4.50
N SER A 236 -17.48 8.45 -3.22
CA SER A 236 -16.26 8.92 -2.53
C SER A 236 -14.94 8.35 -3.07
N GLY A 237 -14.96 7.19 -3.74
CA GLY A 237 -13.75 6.41 -3.98
C GLY A 237 -13.17 5.76 -2.73
N SER A 238 -13.89 5.79 -1.59
CA SER A 238 -13.44 5.21 -0.34
C SER A 238 -13.69 3.69 -0.28
N GLU A 239 -13.03 3.00 0.64
CA GLU A 239 -13.28 1.58 0.94
C GLU A 239 -14.71 1.33 1.47
N SER A 240 -15.35 2.36 2.04
CA SER A 240 -16.74 2.30 2.52
C SER A 240 -17.79 2.73 1.50
N ALA A 241 -17.36 3.10 0.28
CA ALA A 241 -18.25 3.57 -0.77
C ALA A 241 -19.40 2.59 -1.02
N ALA A 242 -20.63 3.11 -1.01
CA ALA A 242 -21.84 2.33 -1.21
C ALA A 242 -22.99 3.24 -1.66
N ILE A 243 -23.99 2.61 -2.26
CA ILE A 243 -25.31 3.24 -2.45
C ILE A 243 -26.34 2.49 -1.61
N VAL A 244 -27.30 3.20 -1.03
CA VAL A 244 -28.47 2.60 -0.40
C VAL A 244 -29.70 3.04 -1.19
N VAL A 245 -30.35 2.08 -1.85
CA VAL A 245 -31.62 2.30 -2.55
C VAL A 245 -32.73 2.33 -1.50
N ARG A 246 -33.50 3.42 -1.49
CA ARG A 246 -34.50 3.69 -0.46
C ARG A 246 -35.87 3.97 -1.08
N PRO A 247 -36.68 2.92 -1.27
CA PRO A 247 -38.12 3.10 -1.51
C PRO A 247 -38.76 3.88 -0.35
N ARG A 248 -39.81 4.64 -0.61
CA ARG A 248 -40.58 5.31 0.46
C ARG A 248 -41.38 4.26 1.22
N VAL A 249 -40.91 3.90 2.41
CA VAL A 249 -41.52 2.86 3.25
C VAL A 249 -42.65 3.43 4.13
N ASP A 250 -43.65 2.60 4.37
CA ASP A 250 -44.77 2.83 5.28
C ASP A 250 -44.35 2.55 6.75
N GLY A 251 -45.29 2.67 7.68
CA GLY A 251 -45.01 2.60 9.13
C GLY A 251 -44.43 1.28 9.63
N ASP A 252 -44.51 0.21 8.84
CA ASP A 252 -43.97 -1.12 9.12
C ASP A 252 -42.59 -1.37 8.46
N GLY A 253 -42.05 -0.39 7.72
CA GLY A 253 -40.72 -0.46 7.11
C GLY A 253 -40.65 -1.16 5.75
N ILE A 254 -41.81 -1.44 5.12
CA ILE A 254 -41.92 -1.89 3.73
C ILE A 254 -42.76 -0.90 2.91
N THR A 255 -42.80 -1.03 1.58
CA THR A 255 -43.64 -0.20 0.70
C THR A 255 -44.42 -1.04 -0.29
N ASP A 256 -45.64 -0.60 -0.59
CA ASP A 256 -46.44 -1.12 -1.70
C ASP A 256 -45.96 -0.62 -3.08
N ALA A 257 -45.07 0.37 -3.11
CA ALA A 257 -44.48 0.94 -4.32
C ALA A 257 -43.00 0.52 -4.48
N PRO A 258 -42.71 -0.68 -5.01
CA PRO A 258 -41.35 -1.19 -5.10
C PRO A 258 -40.47 -0.37 -6.04
N VAL A 259 -39.16 -0.46 -5.80
CA VAL A 259 -38.14 -0.10 -6.79
C VAL A 259 -37.62 -1.40 -7.42
N TRP A 260 -37.66 -1.47 -8.74
CA TRP A 260 -37.02 -2.54 -9.51
C TRP A 260 -35.58 -2.12 -9.82
N GLN A 261 -34.63 -2.97 -9.47
CA GLN A 261 -33.20 -2.71 -9.55
C GLN A 261 -32.62 -3.52 -10.71
N GLY A 262 -31.90 -2.84 -11.60
CA GLY A 262 -31.18 -3.43 -12.72
C GLY A 262 -29.69 -3.54 -12.46
N ASN A 263 -28.89 -3.37 -13.52
CA ASN A 263 -27.45 -3.41 -13.43
C ASN A 263 -26.89 -2.23 -12.61
N ILE A 264 -25.79 -2.49 -11.91
CA ILE A 264 -24.95 -1.44 -11.34
C ILE A 264 -23.60 -1.53 -12.03
N TYR A 265 -23.29 -0.53 -12.84
CA TYR A 265 -21.97 -0.38 -13.42
C TYR A 265 -21.21 0.64 -12.59
N ALA A 266 -20.12 0.23 -11.94
CA ALA A 266 -19.36 1.07 -11.03
C ALA A 266 -17.88 1.03 -11.38
N TRP A 267 -17.22 2.18 -11.30
CA TRP A 267 -15.85 2.33 -11.77
C TRP A 267 -14.96 3.02 -10.75
N GLY A 268 -13.73 2.52 -10.65
CA GLY A 268 -12.65 3.16 -9.93
C GLY A 268 -12.14 4.41 -10.65
N SER A 269 -11.23 5.13 -10.01
CA SER A 269 -10.54 6.29 -10.61
C SER A 269 -9.72 5.93 -11.84
N ASP A 270 -9.31 4.67 -11.96
CA ASP A 270 -8.64 4.06 -13.09
C ASP A 270 -9.59 3.64 -14.24
N LYS A 271 -10.90 3.88 -14.08
CA LYS A 271 -11.97 3.43 -14.99
C LYS A 271 -12.07 1.91 -15.13
N VAL A 272 -11.48 1.15 -14.20
CA VAL A 272 -11.68 -0.29 -14.11
C VAL A 272 -12.97 -0.54 -13.34
N GLY A 273 -13.71 -1.59 -13.72
CA GLY A 273 -14.91 -1.99 -12.99
C GLY A 273 -14.55 -2.48 -11.58
N VAL A 274 -15.11 -1.84 -10.55
CA VAL A 274 -14.79 -2.13 -9.14
C VAL A 274 -15.94 -2.78 -8.37
N GLY A 275 -17.12 -2.92 -9.00
CA GLY A 275 -18.32 -3.49 -8.39
C GLY A 275 -18.75 -4.82 -9.02
N GLY A 276 -19.48 -5.63 -8.24
CA GLY A 276 -20.19 -6.83 -8.70
C GLY A 276 -21.64 -6.49 -9.04
N ASN A 277 -22.03 -6.71 -10.30
CA ASN A 277 -23.39 -6.44 -10.76
C ASN A 277 -24.39 -7.35 -10.03
N PRO A 278 -25.36 -6.81 -9.26
CA PRO A 278 -26.30 -7.62 -8.47
C PRO A 278 -27.08 -8.63 -9.30
N MET A 279 -27.40 -8.29 -10.55
CA MET A 279 -28.12 -9.16 -11.48
C MET A 279 -27.36 -10.46 -11.81
N GLN A 280 -26.05 -10.51 -11.56
CA GLN A 280 -25.21 -11.69 -11.76
C GLN A 280 -25.18 -12.60 -10.52
N THR A 281 -25.75 -12.17 -9.39
CA THR A 281 -25.77 -12.96 -8.15
C THR A 281 -26.89 -14.01 -8.22
N PRO A 282 -26.61 -15.31 -8.00
CA PRO A 282 -27.64 -16.34 -7.99
C PRO A 282 -28.75 -16.02 -6.98
N GLY A 283 -30.01 -16.08 -7.43
CA GLY A 283 -31.17 -15.81 -6.58
C GLY A 283 -31.43 -14.32 -6.27
N PHE A 284 -30.76 -13.40 -6.97
CA PHE A 284 -31.02 -11.97 -6.81
C PHE A 284 -32.48 -11.62 -7.13
N ASN A 285 -33.15 -10.96 -6.19
CA ASN A 285 -34.48 -10.41 -6.40
C ASN A 285 -34.37 -8.94 -6.83
N PRO A 286 -34.69 -8.58 -8.09
CA PRO A 286 -34.60 -7.20 -8.55
C PRO A 286 -35.63 -6.29 -7.88
N LYS A 287 -36.70 -6.81 -7.30
CA LYS A 287 -37.67 -6.04 -6.53
C LYS A 287 -37.11 -5.71 -5.14
N THR A 288 -37.11 -4.43 -4.76
CA THR A 288 -36.92 -4.03 -3.36
C THR A 288 -38.09 -3.19 -2.86
N VAL A 289 -38.59 -3.58 -1.69
CA VAL A 289 -39.68 -2.90 -0.96
C VAL A 289 -39.18 -2.32 0.37
N SER A 290 -37.89 -2.47 0.66
CA SER A 290 -37.22 -1.90 1.82
C SER A 290 -35.84 -1.38 1.40
N HIS A 291 -35.14 -0.72 2.33
CA HIS A 291 -33.80 -0.20 2.04
C HIS A 291 -32.83 -1.34 1.68
N ARG A 292 -32.06 -1.17 0.60
CA ARG A 292 -31.05 -2.14 0.19
C ARG A 292 -29.72 -1.45 -0.08
N ARG A 293 -28.66 -1.95 0.57
CA ARG A 293 -27.29 -1.44 0.41
C ARG A 293 -26.52 -2.24 -0.64
N TYR A 294 -25.81 -1.53 -1.50
CA TYR A 294 -24.84 -2.08 -2.44
C TYR A 294 -23.46 -1.52 -2.14
N ALA A 295 -22.54 -2.37 -1.70
CA ALA A 295 -21.15 -1.99 -1.45
C ALA A 295 -20.39 -1.89 -2.77
N LEU A 296 -19.67 -0.78 -2.97
CA LEU A 296 -18.93 -0.44 -4.17
C LEU A 296 -17.54 0.11 -3.78
N PRO A 297 -16.72 -0.66 -3.05
CA PRO A 297 -15.46 -0.17 -2.50
C PRO A 297 -14.55 0.37 -3.62
N GLY A 298 -14.00 1.56 -3.41
CA GLY A 298 -13.12 2.23 -4.37
C GLY A 298 -13.82 2.86 -5.58
N ALA A 299 -15.15 2.75 -5.71
CA ALA A 299 -15.88 3.37 -6.81
C ALA A 299 -15.94 4.89 -6.64
N VAL A 300 -15.62 5.63 -7.71
CA VAL A 300 -15.74 7.09 -7.78
C VAL A 300 -17.00 7.54 -8.53
N TRP A 301 -17.63 6.63 -9.27
CA TRP A 301 -18.97 6.81 -9.84
C TRP A 301 -19.64 5.47 -10.16
N ALA A 302 -20.97 5.49 -10.28
CA ALA A 302 -21.76 4.36 -10.75
C ALA A 302 -22.96 4.81 -11.59
N ASP A 303 -23.30 4.02 -12.61
CA ASP A 303 -24.57 4.09 -13.32
C ASP A 303 -25.48 2.97 -12.78
N TYR A 304 -26.57 3.38 -12.12
CA TYR A 304 -27.54 2.48 -11.52
C TYR A 304 -28.82 2.43 -12.36
N GLU A 305 -29.14 1.25 -12.88
CA GLU A 305 -30.39 1.00 -13.60
C GLU A 305 -31.55 0.74 -12.65
N TYR A 306 -32.69 1.36 -12.93
CA TYR A 306 -33.90 1.19 -12.14
C TYR A 306 -35.18 1.36 -12.96
N SER A 307 -36.30 0.89 -12.39
CA SER A 307 -37.64 1.38 -12.71
C SER A 307 -38.50 1.46 -11.45
N SER A 308 -39.37 2.47 -11.39
CA SER A 308 -40.34 2.65 -10.30
C SER A 308 -41.48 3.54 -10.75
N ASN A 309 -42.67 3.29 -10.20
CA ASN A 309 -43.87 4.10 -10.47
C ASN A 309 -43.92 5.39 -9.62
N VAL A 310 -43.03 5.52 -8.64
CA VAL A 310 -42.96 6.67 -7.73
C VAL A 310 -41.51 7.13 -7.55
N GLU A 311 -41.32 8.34 -7.04
CA GLU A 311 -39.99 8.81 -6.65
C GLU A 311 -39.49 8.06 -5.43
N PHE A 312 -38.19 7.82 -5.39
CA PHE A 312 -37.50 7.17 -4.27
C PHE A 312 -36.19 7.90 -3.96
N GLU A 313 -35.48 7.49 -2.92
CA GLU A 313 -34.20 8.10 -2.55
C GLU A 313 -33.03 7.14 -2.78
N ILE A 314 -31.86 7.70 -3.09
CA ILE A 314 -30.59 6.99 -3.00
C ILE A 314 -29.69 7.75 -2.04
N ASP A 315 -29.23 7.06 -1.01
CA ASP A 315 -28.16 7.55 -0.14
C ASP A 315 -26.81 7.13 -0.73
N ILE A 316 -25.95 8.11 -1.01
CA ILE A 316 -24.54 7.92 -1.33
C ILE A 316 -23.77 7.93 -0.03
N VAL A 317 -23.01 6.85 0.20
CA VAL A 317 -22.37 6.57 1.48
C VAL A 317 -20.89 6.34 1.24
N GLY A 318 -20.02 6.88 2.10
CA GLY A 318 -18.57 6.89 1.90
C GLY A 318 -17.76 7.01 3.17
#